data_AF-A0A948ETL1-F1
#
_entry.id   AF-A0A948ETL1-F1
#
_cell.length_a   1.000
_cell.length_b   1.000
_cell.length_c   1.000
_cell.angle_alpha   90.00
_cell.angle_beta   90.00
_cell.angle_gamma   90.00
#
_symmetry.space_group_name_H-M   'P 1'
#
loop_
_entity.id
_entity.type
_entity.pdbx_description
1 polymer ?
#
loop_
_entity_poly.entity_id
_entity_poly.type
_entity_poly.pdbx_seq_one_letter_code
_entity_poly.pdbx_strand_id
1 'polypeptide(L)'
;PFLSSQGPKTNLSSMSNYLTNAGDEHTFAMVFQFDKAMNQSSVQNVFNWNIGRAGGSGRADGYNYDMTLPSTEVTLPSTPLAVYYNQSEQTATVLFKIHQNATADGTLDPSHINFSFTGKDVAGLSMDKSADMYSGFSGFA
;
A
#
# COMPACT_ATOMS: atom_id res chain seq x y z
N PRO A 1 -6.00 6.53 8.76
CA PRO A 1 -4.68 5.87 8.55
C PRO A 1 -4.94 4.46 7.99
N PHE A 2 -4.07 3.93 7.14
CA PHE A 2 -4.17 2.55 6.70
C PHE A 2 -3.61 1.60 7.77
N LEU A 3 -4.34 0.54 8.12
CA LEU A 3 -3.90 -0.44 9.10
C LEU A 3 -3.31 -1.66 8.37
N SER A 4 -2.03 -1.59 8.00
CA SER A 4 -1.33 -2.67 7.30
C SER A 4 -1.11 -3.92 8.17
N SER A 5 -1.43 -3.91 9.47
CA SER A 5 -1.29 -5.10 10.33
C SER A 5 -2.49 -6.05 10.28
N GLN A 6 -3.59 -5.66 9.63
CA GLN A 6 -4.77 -6.51 9.51
C GLN A 6 -4.57 -7.58 8.44
N GLY A 7 -5.03 -8.80 8.72
CA GLY A 7 -4.79 -9.96 7.87
C GLY A 7 -5.86 -10.20 6.79
N PRO A 8 -5.84 -11.41 6.19
CA PRO A 8 -6.76 -11.82 5.14
C PRO A 8 -8.24 -11.58 5.45
N LYS A 9 -9.02 -11.26 4.42
CA LYS A 9 -10.48 -11.12 4.47
C LYS A 9 -10.98 -10.06 5.48
N THR A 10 -10.17 -9.05 5.75
CA THR A 10 -10.57 -7.89 6.55
C THR A 10 -11.66 -7.12 5.82
N ASN A 11 -12.80 -6.92 6.49
CA ASN A 11 -13.93 -6.15 5.95
C ASN A 11 -13.58 -4.67 5.82
N LEU A 12 -13.80 -4.08 4.65
CA LEU A 12 -13.55 -2.65 4.41
C LEU A 12 -14.34 -1.74 5.36
N SER A 13 -15.57 -2.11 5.70
CA SER A 13 -16.42 -1.38 6.64
C SER A 13 -15.86 -1.35 8.07
N SER A 14 -14.96 -2.28 8.41
CA SER A 14 -14.22 -2.27 9.69
C SER A 14 -12.97 -1.40 9.64
N MET A 15 -12.46 -1.09 8.44
CA MET A 15 -11.29 -0.22 8.23
C MET A 15 -11.69 1.26 8.21
N SER A 16 -12.89 1.58 7.72
CA SER A 16 -13.44 2.94 7.70
C SER A 16 -14.96 2.92 7.64
N ASN A 17 -15.60 3.80 8.40
CA ASN A 17 -17.05 4.03 8.34
C ASN A 17 -17.49 4.67 7.00
N TYR A 18 -16.55 5.22 6.23
CA TYR A 18 -16.78 5.68 4.86
C TYR A 18 -16.76 4.54 3.84
N LEU A 19 -16.75 3.27 4.26
CA LEU A 19 -16.80 2.11 3.38
C LEU A 19 -17.95 1.17 3.77
N THR A 20 -19.00 1.71 4.39
CA THR A 20 -20.13 0.93 4.88
C THR A 20 -21.13 0.58 3.79
N ASN A 21 -21.32 1.44 2.77
CA ASN A 21 -22.33 1.23 1.74
C ASN A 21 -21.70 0.88 0.38
N ALA A 22 -22.51 0.30 -0.49
CA ALA A 22 -22.09 -0.09 -1.82
C ALA A 22 -21.60 1.11 -2.63
N GLY A 23 -20.42 0.97 -3.25
CA GLY A 23 -19.79 2.02 -4.07
C GLY A 23 -19.18 3.18 -3.28
N ASP A 24 -19.22 3.17 -1.94
CA ASP A 24 -18.52 4.15 -1.13
C ASP A 24 -17.00 4.11 -1.37
N GLU A 25 -16.30 5.19 -1.04
CA GLU A 25 -14.86 5.29 -1.19
C GLU A 25 -14.21 5.97 0.02
N HIS A 26 -12.97 5.58 0.30
CA HIS A 26 -12.15 6.23 1.33
C HIS A 26 -10.71 6.37 0.88
N THR A 27 -10.13 7.54 1.13
CA THR A 27 -8.70 7.78 0.89
C THR A 27 -7.92 7.47 2.16
N PHE A 28 -7.08 6.44 2.09
CA PHE A 28 -6.18 6.07 3.16
C PHE A 28 -4.82 6.74 2.99
N ALA A 29 -4.07 6.79 4.10
CA ALA A 29 -2.71 7.28 4.16
C ALA A 29 -1.80 6.19 4.74
N MET A 30 -0.68 5.93 4.07
CA MET A 30 0.43 5.13 4.55
C MET A 30 1.67 6.02 4.65
N VAL A 31 2.44 5.91 5.74
CA VAL A 31 3.63 6.73 5.99
C VAL A 31 4.87 5.83 5.95
N PHE A 32 5.84 6.21 5.14
CA PHE A 32 7.14 5.54 4.99
C PHE A 32 8.24 6.44 5.53
N GLN A 33 9.13 5.89 6.35
CA GLN A 33 10.35 6.56 6.80
C GLN A 33 11.51 6.13 5.89
N PHE A 34 12.28 7.08 5.39
CA PHE A 34 13.56 6.80 4.75
C PHE A 34 14.70 6.96 5.76
N ASP A 35 15.75 6.16 5.59
CA ASP A 35 16.98 6.20 6.39
C ASP A 35 17.97 7.29 5.91
N LYS A 36 17.72 7.87 4.74
CA LYS A 36 18.53 8.92 4.11
C LYS A 36 17.68 9.95 3.38
N ALA A 37 18.32 11.05 3.00
CA ALA A 37 17.66 12.13 2.28
C ALA A 37 17.32 11.71 0.84
N MET A 38 16.03 11.73 0.52
CA MET A 38 15.54 11.39 -0.81
C MET A 38 15.36 12.62 -1.71
N ASN A 39 15.45 12.42 -3.02
CA ASN A 39 15.14 13.48 -3.97
C ASN A 39 13.63 13.73 -3.96
N GLN A 40 13.23 14.96 -3.62
CA GLN A 40 11.82 15.30 -3.41
C GLN A 40 10.95 15.07 -4.65
N SER A 41 11.38 15.50 -5.84
CA SER A 41 10.58 15.27 -7.05
C SER A 41 10.50 13.79 -7.41
N SER A 42 11.53 13.01 -7.08
CA SER A 42 11.49 11.56 -7.22
C SER A 42 10.52 10.89 -6.25
N VAL A 43 10.47 11.30 -4.99
CA VAL A 43 9.52 10.75 -4.00
C VAL A 43 8.09 11.14 -4.34
N GLN A 44 7.86 12.40 -4.71
CA GLN A 44 6.51 12.90 -5.00
C GLN A 44 5.97 12.46 -6.37
N ASN A 45 6.82 11.89 -7.24
CA ASN A 45 6.36 11.31 -8.49
C ASN A 45 5.62 9.98 -8.22
N VAL A 46 4.29 10.01 -8.33
CA VAL A 46 3.41 8.84 -8.12
C VAL A 46 3.77 7.65 -9.02
N PHE A 47 4.39 7.87 -10.19
CA PHE A 47 4.80 6.79 -11.10
C PHE A 47 6.05 6.03 -10.63
N ASN A 48 6.76 6.55 -9.62
CA ASN A 48 7.82 5.78 -8.94
C ASN A 48 7.26 4.85 -7.86
N TRP A 49 5.94 4.87 -7.62
CA TRP A 49 5.28 4.03 -6.63
C TRP A 49 4.38 3.00 -7.29
N ASN A 50 4.36 1.81 -6.73
CA ASN A 50 3.40 0.78 -7.07
C ASN A 50 2.73 0.24 -5.81
N ILE A 51 1.43 0.02 -5.89
CA ILE A 51 0.66 -0.67 -4.86
C ILE A 51 0.15 -1.96 -5.48
N GLY A 52 0.44 -3.08 -4.84
CA GLY A 52 0.14 -4.39 -5.40
C GLY A 52 -0.12 -5.42 -4.32
N ARG A 53 -0.65 -6.57 -4.74
CA ARG A 53 -0.75 -7.75 -3.87
C ARG A 53 0.64 -8.40 -3.78
N ALA A 54 1.00 -8.90 -2.61
CA ALA A 54 2.20 -9.71 -2.45
C ALA A 54 2.12 -10.98 -3.31
N GLY A 55 3.17 -11.22 -4.10
CA GLY A 55 3.38 -12.50 -4.76
C GLY A 55 3.94 -13.51 -3.78
N GLY A 56 3.45 -14.75 -3.83
CA GLY A 56 3.97 -15.83 -2.98
C GLY A 56 5.24 -16.48 -3.53
N SER A 57 6.05 -17.00 -2.62
CA SER A 57 7.17 -17.90 -2.93
C SER A 57 6.74 -19.37 -3.04
N GLY A 58 5.44 -19.65 -2.87
CA GLY A 58 4.89 -21.00 -2.75
C GLY A 58 4.97 -21.55 -1.32
N ARG A 59 5.23 -20.69 -0.34
CA ARG A 59 5.29 -21.03 1.10
C ARG A 59 4.10 -20.48 1.89
N ALA A 60 3.00 -20.14 1.20
CA ALA A 60 1.84 -19.49 1.79
C ALA A 60 2.21 -18.15 2.44
N ASP A 61 3.03 -17.36 1.74
CA ASP A 61 3.54 -16.05 2.15
C ASP A 61 3.06 -14.91 1.22
N GLY A 62 2.34 -15.25 0.15
CA GLY A 62 1.70 -14.27 -0.72
C GLY A 62 0.37 -13.75 -0.17
N TYR A 63 -0.29 -12.93 -0.98
CA TYR A 63 -1.60 -12.35 -0.66
C TYR A 63 -2.64 -13.41 -0.31
N ASN A 64 -3.40 -13.21 0.77
CA ASN A 64 -4.33 -14.20 1.33
C ASN A 64 -3.65 -15.57 1.56
N TYR A 65 -2.35 -15.61 1.87
CA TYR A 65 -1.56 -16.85 2.01
C TYR A 65 -1.61 -17.76 0.76
N ASP A 66 -1.54 -17.15 -0.43
CA ASP A 66 -1.63 -17.81 -1.73
C ASP A 66 -2.99 -18.50 -2.01
N MET A 67 -4.01 -18.24 -1.19
CA MET A 67 -5.35 -18.76 -1.41
C MET A 67 -6.07 -18.00 -2.54
N THR A 68 -7.04 -18.67 -3.16
CA THR A 68 -7.95 -18.04 -4.12
C THR A 68 -8.61 -16.81 -3.51
N LEU A 69 -8.66 -15.72 -4.29
CA LEU A 69 -9.33 -14.49 -3.88
C LEU A 69 -10.82 -14.75 -3.63
N PRO A 70 -11.39 -14.26 -2.50
CA PRO A 70 -12.81 -14.37 -2.26
C PRO A 70 -13.60 -13.50 -3.28
N SER A 71 -14.86 -13.83 -3.52
CA SER A 71 -15.72 -13.02 -4.40
C SER A 71 -15.98 -11.61 -3.87
N THR A 72 -15.75 -11.40 -2.56
CA THR A 72 -15.84 -10.11 -1.87
C THR A 72 -14.60 -9.26 -2.05
N GLU A 73 -13.53 -9.79 -2.63
CA GLU A 73 -12.26 -9.09 -2.77
C GLU A 73 -12.40 -7.82 -3.63
N VAL A 74 -11.93 -6.68 -3.11
CA VAL A 74 -11.95 -5.42 -3.86
C VAL A 74 -10.70 -5.24 -4.73
N THR A 75 -10.78 -4.32 -5.68
CA THR A 75 -9.63 -3.94 -6.51
C THR A 75 -8.78 -2.89 -5.81
N LEU A 76 -7.47 -3.10 -5.77
CA LEU A 76 -6.49 -2.12 -5.30
C LEU A 76 -6.09 -1.17 -6.43
N PRO A 77 -5.94 0.14 -6.18
CA PRO A 77 -5.33 1.03 -7.16
C PRO A 77 -3.84 0.66 -7.30
N SER A 78 -3.33 0.53 -8.53
CA SER A 78 -1.91 0.21 -8.75
C SER A 78 -0.96 1.37 -8.49
N THR A 79 -1.49 2.60 -8.45
CA THR A 79 -0.74 3.84 -8.35
C THR A 79 -1.38 4.71 -7.27
N PRO A 80 -0.59 5.39 -6.43
CA PRO A 80 -1.13 6.31 -5.44
C PRO A 80 -1.93 7.45 -6.08
N LEU A 81 -2.87 7.99 -5.30
CA LEU A 81 -3.56 9.24 -5.61
C LEU A 81 -2.60 10.44 -5.51
N ALA A 82 -1.77 10.47 -4.47
CA ALA A 82 -0.79 11.51 -4.23
C ALA A 82 0.31 11.02 -3.29
N VAL A 83 1.48 11.67 -3.35
CA VAL A 83 2.58 11.45 -2.41
C VAL A 83 3.14 12.79 -1.94
N TYR A 84 3.25 12.95 -0.63
CA TYR A 84 3.86 14.11 0.02
C TYR A 84 5.14 13.70 0.72
N TYR A 85 6.22 14.43 0.50
CA TYR A 85 7.52 14.17 1.13
C TYR A 85 7.85 15.28 2.13
N ASN A 86 8.02 14.92 3.40
CA ASN A 86 8.56 15.80 4.42
C ASN A 86 10.08 15.61 4.47
N GLN A 87 10.83 16.56 3.93
CA GLN A 87 12.29 16.47 3.88
C GLN A 87 12.96 16.51 5.25
N SER A 88 12.42 17.27 6.22
CA SER A 88 13.00 17.37 7.56
C SER A 88 12.82 16.10 8.38
N GLU A 89 11.71 15.38 8.16
CA GLU A 89 11.44 14.10 8.82
C GLU A 89 11.87 12.90 7.98
N GLN A 90 12.24 13.12 6.71
CA GLN A 90 12.52 12.07 5.73
C GLN A 90 11.35 11.06 5.60
N THR A 91 10.11 11.55 5.66
CA THR A 91 8.90 10.72 5.56
C THR A 91 8.14 10.97 4.27
N ALA A 92 7.64 9.91 3.64
CA ALA A 92 6.66 9.98 2.56
C ALA A 92 5.27 9.57 3.06
N THR A 93 4.28 10.44 2.88
CA THR A 93 2.87 10.09 3.05
C THR A 93 2.29 9.74 1.67
N VAL A 94 1.96 8.46 1.49
CA VAL A 94 1.35 7.90 0.28
C VAL A 94 -0.15 7.82 0.49
N LEU A 95 -0.91 8.54 -0.33
CA LEU A 95 -2.36 8.53 -0.33
C LEU A 95 -2.89 7.64 -1.44
N PHE A 96 -3.86 6.79 -1.13
CA PHE A 96 -4.51 5.93 -2.12
C PHE A 96 -5.97 5.70 -1.75
N LYS A 97 -6.80 5.49 -2.77
CA LYS A 97 -8.24 5.38 -2.63
C LYS A 97 -8.68 3.92 -2.74
N ILE A 98 -9.50 3.48 -1.79
CA ILE A 98 -10.16 2.18 -1.85
C ILE A 98 -11.66 2.41 -2.08
N HIS A 99 -12.23 1.60 -2.97
CA HIS A 99 -13.65 1.61 -3.28
C HIS A 99 -14.30 0.35 -2.71
N GLN A 100 -15.46 0.54 -2.09
CA GLN A 100 -16.33 -0.54 -1.67
C GLN A 100 -16.99 -1.19 -2.91
N ASN A 101 -17.23 -2.50 -2.83
CA ASN A 101 -17.88 -3.25 -3.89
C ASN A 101 -19.41 -2.99 -3.95
N ALA A 102 -20.08 -3.56 -4.95
CA ALA A 102 -21.52 -3.36 -5.16
C ALA A 102 -22.41 -4.04 -4.10
N THR A 103 -21.87 -5.00 -3.35
CA THR A 103 -22.58 -5.78 -2.31
C THR A 103 -22.31 -5.26 -0.90
N ALA A 104 -21.49 -4.22 -0.75
CA ALA A 104 -21.10 -3.60 0.52
C ALA A 104 -20.39 -4.54 1.52
N ASP A 105 -19.81 -5.63 1.03
CA ASP A 105 -19.13 -6.66 1.82
C ASP A 105 -17.66 -6.82 1.42
N GLY A 106 -17.08 -5.79 0.81
CA GLY A 106 -15.73 -5.80 0.30
C GLY A 106 -14.68 -6.18 1.33
N THR A 107 -13.73 -7.01 0.90
CA THR A 107 -12.62 -7.46 1.73
C THR A 107 -11.26 -7.14 1.14
N LEU A 108 -10.25 -7.04 2.00
CA LEU A 108 -8.82 -6.97 1.68
C LEU A 108 -8.01 -7.82 2.65
N ASP A 109 -6.77 -8.08 2.27
CA ASP A 109 -5.68 -8.51 3.14
C ASP A 109 -4.63 -7.38 3.28
N PRO A 110 -4.82 -6.45 4.23
CA PRO A 110 -3.93 -5.29 4.38
C PRO A 110 -2.46 -5.62 4.62
N SER A 111 -2.15 -6.72 5.32
CA SER A 111 -0.77 -7.10 5.64
C SER A 111 0.04 -7.61 4.47
N HIS A 112 -0.63 -8.11 3.44
CA HIS A 112 0.02 -8.59 2.22
C HIS A 112 -0.11 -7.62 1.04
N ILE A 113 -0.41 -6.34 1.30
CA ILE A 113 -0.27 -5.29 0.28
C ILE A 113 1.18 -4.82 0.24
N ASN A 114 1.78 -4.91 -0.94
CA ASN A 114 3.09 -4.37 -1.24
C ASN A 114 2.98 -2.91 -1.68
N PHE A 115 3.82 -2.08 -1.09
CA PHE A 115 4.11 -0.73 -1.54
C PHE A 115 5.56 -0.71 -2.02
N SER A 116 5.75 -0.63 -3.33
CA SER A 116 7.07 -0.60 -3.95
C SER A 116 7.44 0.82 -4.40
N PHE A 117 8.71 1.19 -4.29
CA PHE A 117 9.22 2.51 -4.63
C PHE A 117 10.54 2.45 -5.41
N THR A 118 10.55 2.98 -6.64
CA THR A 118 11.70 2.93 -7.56
C THR A 118 12.41 4.27 -7.72
N GLY A 119 12.16 5.23 -6.83
CA GLY A 119 12.75 6.55 -6.90
C GLY A 119 14.22 6.61 -6.51
N LYS A 120 14.73 7.85 -6.45
CA LYS A 120 16.14 8.19 -6.27
C LYS A 120 16.36 9.05 -5.04
N ASP A 121 17.56 8.94 -4.49
CA ASP A 121 18.03 9.83 -3.44
C ASP A 121 18.54 11.18 -3.97
N VAL A 122 18.93 12.08 -3.07
CA VAL A 122 19.46 13.41 -3.45
C VAL A 122 20.75 13.35 -4.27
N ALA A 123 21.49 12.24 -4.23
CA ALA A 123 22.68 12.01 -5.05
C ALA A 123 22.33 11.41 -6.43
N GLY A 124 21.06 11.11 -6.69
CA GLY A 124 20.57 10.52 -7.92
C GLY A 124 20.71 9.00 -8.00
N LEU A 125 21.04 8.34 -6.89
CA LEU A 125 21.13 6.88 -6.79
C LEU A 125 19.75 6.28 -6.57
N SER A 126 19.45 5.19 -7.29
CA SER A 126 18.19 4.45 -7.11
C SER A 126 18.14 3.74 -5.77
N MET A 127 16.93 3.49 -5.28
CA MET A 127 16.71 2.60 -4.13
C MET A 127 17.29 1.20 -4.35
N ASP A 128 17.79 0.62 -3.26
CA ASP A 128 18.26 -0.76 -3.23
C ASP A 128 17.08 -1.71 -3.49
N LYS A 129 17.26 -2.68 -4.39
CA LYS A 129 16.24 -3.67 -4.74
C LYS A 129 15.87 -4.62 -3.62
N SER A 130 16.73 -4.75 -2.61
CA SER A 130 16.40 -5.49 -1.39
C SER A 130 15.52 -4.70 -0.41
N ALA A 131 15.40 -3.39 -0.61
CA ALA A 131 14.73 -2.45 0.29
C ALA A 131 13.74 -1.51 -0.43
N ASP A 132 13.28 -1.88 -1.63
CA ASP A 132 12.38 -1.05 -2.44
C ASP A 132 10.91 -1.43 -2.28
N MET A 133 10.57 -2.30 -1.33
CA MET A 133 9.23 -2.83 -1.15
C MET A 133 8.89 -3.10 0.31
N TYR A 134 7.79 -2.51 0.78
CA TYR A 134 7.24 -2.73 2.11
C TYR A 134 5.93 -3.52 2.03
N SER A 135 5.70 -4.42 2.98
CA SER A 135 4.37 -4.91 3.33
C SER A 135 4.17 -4.95 4.84
N GLY A 136 2.92 -5.00 5.30
CA GLY A 136 2.63 -5.15 6.73
C GLY A 136 3.12 -6.50 7.30
N PHE A 137 3.27 -7.51 6.43
CA PHE A 137 3.81 -8.82 6.77
C PHE A 137 5.34 -8.83 6.88
N SER A 138 6.06 -8.14 5.97
CA SER A 138 7.53 -8.04 6.07
C SER A 138 7.97 -7.12 7.21
N GLY A 139 7.22 -6.05 7.47
CA GLY A 139 7.49 -5.08 8.53
C GLY A 139 8.69 -4.15 8.25
N PHE A 140 9.44 -4.40 7.18
CA PHE A 140 10.51 -3.53 6.68
C PHE A 140 10.56 -3.55 5.15
N ALA A 141 11.06 -2.44 4.62
CA ALA A 141 11.67 -2.32 3.30
C ALA A 141 13.13 -1.94 3.57
#